data_AF-A0A7R9DDF0-F1
#
_entry.id   AF-A0A7R9DDF0-F1
#
_cell.length_a   1.000
_cell.length_b   1.000
_cell.length_c   1.000
_cell.angle_alpha   90.00
_cell.angle_beta   90.00
_cell.angle_gamma   90.00
#
_symmetry.space_group_name_H-M   'P 1'
#
loop_
_entity.id
_entity.type
_entity.pdbx_description
1 polymer ?
#
loop_
_entity_poly.entity_id
_entity_poly.type
_entity_poly.pdbx_seq_one_letter_code
_entity_poly.pdbx_strand_id
1 'polypeptide(L)'
;MQHLLWGKVVLVLVAVVAVLQVVHLILLSRLEARHHHHLDDTNDHLALLNSEAETSFSALVRSLHQGRVLDSSGEYQIVPNLALAARQLHGKTTTNSTPDIALVTQCSFNHLHHLIPLAQRWQGPISVSVFAEDQEVNDALRSIATLRNCYSTVRVNVSFHLVSPLSAGGRGGLYSAPPASLFRCDLAFTSGLQRRNYDFFNYATKNRLFGEALRDDKTVWVVPAFEVRETVAPPRTKTELLKLMDKGDLRPFYIELCWKCQVHTDYDTWQKEPPSPGISPLFEVLWKDPWEPFYIARNSVPFYDERFKQYGFNRISQVCELHVAGYKFSVLNNAFLVHKGLKTAGSFHSDKDLDQERNRVLFRHFKLELREKYPESSRRCY
;
A
#
# COMPACT_ATOMS: atom_id res chain seq x y z
N MET A 1 -36.86 24.98 78.85
CA MET A 1 -37.15 24.85 77.39
C MET A 1 -35.91 24.75 76.49
N GLN A 2 -34.71 25.19 76.91
CA GLN A 2 -33.49 25.13 76.07
C GLN A 2 -32.85 23.73 75.90
N HIS A 3 -32.89 22.86 76.92
CA HIS A 3 -32.33 21.50 76.82
C HIS A 3 -33.07 20.60 75.80
N LEU A 4 -34.38 20.81 75.61
CA LEU A 4 -35.17 20.05 74.64
C LEU A 4 -34.86 20.46 73.19
N LEU A 5 -34.45 21.71 72.97
CA LEU A 5 -34.09 22.23 71.65
C LEU A 5 -32.74 21.68 71.19
N TRP A 6 -31.75 21.63 72.08
CA TRP A 6 -30.43 21.05 71.81
C TRP A 6 -30.51 19.54 71.55
N GLY A 7 -31.34 18.79 72.30
CA GLY A 7 -31.56 17.37 72.03
C GLY A 7 -32.12 17.09 70.63
N LYS A 8 -33.04 17.95 70.15
CA LYS A 8 -33.59 17.86 68.78
C LYS A 8 -32.55 18.19 67.71
N VAL A 9 -31.70 19.20 67.94
CA VAL A 9 -30.61 19.56 67.02
C VAL A 9 -29.59 18.43 66.91
N VAL A 10 -29.18 17.83 68.04
CA VAL A 10 -28.26 16.68 68.05
C VAL A 10 -28.87 15.47 67.32
N LEU A 11 -30.15 15.17 67.55
CA LEU A 11 -30.84 14.09 66.83
C LEU A 11 -30.90 14.32 65.32
N VAL A 12 -31.18 15.56 64.88
CA VAL A 12 -31.17 15.90 63.45
C VAL A 12 -29.77 15.77 62.86
N LEU A 13 -28.73 16.24 63.56
CA LEU A 13 -27.35 16.10 63.10
C LEU A 13 -26.92 14.63 62.98
N VAL A 14 -27.27 13.79 63.97
CA VAL A 14 -26.99 12.34 63.91
C VAL A 14 -27.73 11.68 62.75
N ALA A 15 -29.00 12.05 62.51
CA ALA A 15 -29.76 11.54 61.37
C ALA A 15 -29.16 11.99 60.03
N VAL A 16 -28.71 13.24 59.92
CA VAL A 16 -28.03 13.77 58.72
C VAL A 16 -26.72 13.02 58.48
N VAL A 17 -25.91 12.79 59.51
CA VAL A 17 -24.66 12.03 59.40
C VAL A 17 -24.94 10.59 58.96
N ALA A 18 -25.95 9.93 59.53
CA ALA A 18 -26.33 8.57 59.12
C ALA A 18 -26.79 8.51 57.66
N VAL A 19 -27.59 9.47 57.20
CA VAL A 19 -28.01 9.58 55.79
C VAL A 19 -26.80 9.82 54.89
N LEU A 20 -25.89 10.72 55.27
CA LEU A 20 -24.67 10.99 54.50
C LEU A 20 -23.76 9.76 54.42
N GLN A 21 -23.63 8.98 55.49
CA GLN A 21 -22.87 7.74 55.50
C GLN A 21 -23.48 6.68 54.59
N VAL A 22 -24.81 6.53 54.58
CA VAL A 22 -25.52 5.61 53.67
C VAL A 22 -25.35 6.05 52.22
N VAL A 23 -25.46 7.35 51.93
CA VAL A 23 -25.23 7.89 50.57
C VAL A 23 -23.79 7.65 50.12
N HIS A 24 -22.81 7.85 51.01
CA HIS A 24 -21.40 7.59 50.71
C HIS A 24 -21.14 6.11 50.41
N LEU A 25 -21.69 5.18 51.19
CA LEU A 25 -21.59 3.74 50.97
C LEU A 25 -22.24 3.32 49.64
N ILE A 26 -23.41 3.87 49.30
CA ILE A 26 -24.08 3.61 48.02
C ILE A 26 -23.24 4.14 46.84
N LEU A 27 -22.63 5.33 46.98
CA LEU A 27 -21.77 5.90 45.95
C LEU A 27 -20.49 5.08 45.74
N LEU A 28 -19.84 4.64 46.82
CA LEU A 28 -18.68 3.75 46.78
C LEU A 28 -19.01 2.42 46.10
N SER A 29 -20.11 1.77 46.52
CA SER A 29 -20.56 0.51 45.93
C SER A 29 -20.86 0.65 44.42
N ARG A 30 -21.46 1.77 44.00
CA ARG A 30 -21.71 2.05 42.57
C ARG A 30 -20.43 2.37 41.79
N LEU A 31 -19.45 3.00 42.40
CA LEU A 31 -18.13 3.26 41.80
C LEU A 31 -17.37 1.95 41.59
N GLU A 32 -17.34 1.07 42.60
CA GLU A 32 -16.73 -0.26 42.50
C GLU A 32 -17.42 -1.13 41.45
N ALA A 33 -18.76 -1.13 41.42
CA ALA A 33 -19.52 -1.86 40.39
C ALA A 33 -19.22 -1.36 38.97
N ARG A 34 -19.10 -0.04 38.76
CA ARG A 34 -18.71 0.53 37.45
C ARG A 34 -17.27 0.18 37.08
N HIS A 35 -16.35 0.18 38.05
CA HIS A 35 -14.95 -0.19 37.81
C HIS A 35 -14.84 -1.68 37.43
N HIS A 36 -15.56 -2.57 38.12
CA HIS A 36 -15.62 -3.99 37.77
C HIS A 36 -16.24 -4.23 36.39
N HIS A 37 -17.36 -3.57 36.07
CA HIS A 37 -17.95 -3.67 34.73
C HIS A 37 -17.00 -3.18 33.63
N HIS A 38 -16.27 -2.08 33.86
CA HIS A 38 -15.29 -1.59 32.88
C HIS A 38 -14.13 -2.57 32.70
N LEU A 39 -13.65 -3.20 33.79
CA LEU A 39 -12.59 -4.21 33.71
C LEU A 39 -13.04 -5.46 32.94
N ASP A 40 -14.26 -5.94 33.18
CA ASP A 40 -14.84 -7.08 32.47
C ASP A 40 -15.01 -6.78 30.97
N ASP A 41 -15.58 -5.62 30.64
CA ASP A 41 -15.80 -5.20 29.25
C ASP A 41 -14.46 -5.04 28.49
N THR A 42 -13.42 -4.52 29.16
CA THR A 42 -12.07 -4.49 28.57
C THR A 42 -11.47 -5.88 28.38
N ASN A 43 -11.67 -6.81 29.30
CA ASN A 43 -11.14 -8.18 29.21
C ASN A 43 -11.84 -8.96 28.09
N ASP A 44 -13.16 -8.85 27.96
CA ASP A 44 -13.94 -9.48 26.90
C ASP A 44 -13.54 -8.92 25.52
N HIS A 45 -13.39 -7.60 25.41
CA HIS A 45 -12.93 -6.98 24.18
C HIS A 45 -11.50 -7.40 23.80
N LEU A 46 -10.60 -7.53 24.78
CA LEU A 46 -9.25 -8.05 24.57
C LEU A 46 -9.27 -9.52 24.11
N ALA A 47 -10.09 -10.36 24.73
CA ALA A 47 -10.22 -11.78 24.37
C ALA A 47 -10.72 -11.96 22.93
N LEU A 48 -11.71 -11.17 22.51
CA LEU A 48 -12.23 -11.18 21.14
C LEU A 48 -11.17 -10.76 20.12
N LEU A 49 -10.47 -9.65 20.37
CA LEU A 49 -9.38 -9.19 19.50
C LEU A 49 -8.27 -10.24 19.34
N ASN A 50 -7.93 -10.94 20.42
CA ASN A 50 -6.92 -12.00 20.40
C ASN A 50 -7.35 -13.19 19.54
N SER A 51 -8.60 -13.64 19.70
CA SER A 51 -9.17 -14.75 18.94
C SER A 51 -9.23 -14.46 17.44
N GLU A 52 -9.66 -13.25 17.05
CA GLU A 52 -9.68 -12.82 15.64
C GLU A 52 -8.28 -12.76 15.03
N ALA A 53 -7.32 -12.25 15.79
CA ALA A 53 -5.95 -12.09 15.33
C ALA A 53 -5.21 -13.44 15.19
N GLU A 54 -5.40 -14.38 16.13
CA GLU A 54 -4.90 -15.75 16.03
C GLU A 54 -5.51 -16.50 14.83
N THR A 55 -6.81 -16.32 14.59
CA THR A 55 -7.51 -16.91 13.43
C THR A 55 -6.95 -16.36 12.12
N SER A 56 -6.78 -15.04 12.04
CA SER A 56 -6.18 -14.35 10.88
C SER A 56 -4.76 -14.84 10.60
N PHE A 57 -3.92 -14.94 11.63
CA PHE A 57 -2.55 -15.44 11.51
C PHE A 57 -2.51 -16.91 11.07
N SER A 58 -3.33 -17.77 11.67
CA SER A 58 -3.42 -19.18 11.31
C SER A 58 -3.84 -19.39 9.85
N ALA A 59 -4.72 -18.54 9.33
CA ALA A 59 -5.08 -18.55 7.91
C ALA A 59 -3.90 -18.18 7.00
N LEU A 60 -3.08 -17.20 7.38
CA LEU A 60 -1.87 -16.84 6.63
C LEU A 60 -0.86 -17.98 6.60
N VAL A 61 -0.60 -18.62 7.75
CA VAL A 61 0.30 -19.78 7.83
C VAL A 61 -0.18 -20.92 6.93
N ARG A 62 -1.49 -21.21 6.91
CA ARG A 62 -2.07 -22.20 6.01
C ARG A 62 -1.82 -21.85 4.54
N SER A 63 -2.08 -20.61 4.14
CA SER A 63 -1.81 -20.13 2.77
C SER A 63 -0.33 -20.24 2.41
N LEU A 64 0.57 -19.90 3.34
CA LEU A 64 2.02 -20.04 3.17
C LEU A 64 2.45 -21.49 2.88
N HIS A 65 1.79 -22.48 3.48
CA HIS A 65 2.11 -23.89 3.22
C HIS A 65 1.48 -24.41 1.92
N GLN A 66 0.31 -23.91 1.54
CA GLN A 66 -0.45 -24.41 0.37
C GLN A 66 -0.07 -23.73 -0.95
N GLY A 67 0.35 -22.48 -0.92
CA GLY A 67 0.46 -21.62 -2.09
C GLY A 67 1.89 -21.42 -2.61
N ARG A 68 2.84 -22.32 -2.40
CA ARG A 68 4.24 -22.07 -2.80
C ARG A 68 4.46 -22.35 -4.28
N VAL A 69 4.99 -21.36 -4.99
CA VAL A 69 5.58 -21.51 -6.34
C VAL A 69 6.99 -20.93 -6.32
N LEU A 70 7.83 -21.33 -7.27
CA LEU A 70 9.18 -20.78 -7.40
C LEU A 70 9.21 -19.71 -8.50
N ASP A 71 10.11 -18.75 -8.35
CA ASP A 71 10.46 -17.86 -9.44
C ASP A 71 11.21 -18.62 -10.55
N SER A 72 11.39 -17.99 -11.70
CA SER A 72 12.08 -18.58 -12.86
C SER A 72 13.53 -18.98 -12.58
N SER A 73 14.21 -18.35 -11.61
CA SER A 73 15.56 -18.75 -11.21
C SER A 73 15.58 -19.92 -10.21
N GLY A 74 14.47 -20.21 -9.55
CA GLY A 74 14.39 -21.19 -8.47
C GLY A 74 15.13 -20.74 -7.20
N GLU A 75 15.45 -19.46 -7.08
CA GLU A 75 16.13 -18.88 -5.90
C GLU A 75 15.12 -18.34 -4.88
N TYR A 76 13.90 -18.02 -5.31
CA TYR A 76 12.87 -17.43 -4.47
C TYR A 76 11.61 -18.28 -4.48
N GLN A 77 11.01 -18.43 -3.30
CA GLN A 77 9.63 -18.89 -3.17
C GLN A 77 8.68 -17.69 -3.20
N ILE A 78 7.61 -17.85 -3.96
CA ILE A 78 6.51 -16.90 -4.10
C ILE A 78 5.26 -17.57 -3.54
N VAL A 79 4.55 -16.87 -2.67
CA VAL A 79 3.21 -17.24 -2.20
C VAL A 79 2.22 -16.22 -2.73
N PRO A 80 1.62 -16.46 -3.90
CA PRO A 80 0.58 -15.60 -4.41
C PRO A 80 -0.66 -15.74 -3.55
N ASN A 81 -1.41 -14.64 -3.39
CA ASN A 81 -2.68 -14.63 -2.68
C ASN A 81 -2.57 -15.13 -1.24
N LEU A 82 -1.42 -14.89 -0.57
CA LEU A 82 -1.20 -15.20 0.84
C LEU A 82 -2.40 -14.72 1.69
N ALA A 83 -2.86 -13.50 1.42
CA ALA A 83 -4.12 -12.97 1.94
C ALA A 83 -4.85 -12.14 0.89
N LEU A 84 -6.08 -12.52 0.54
CA LEU A 84 -6.93 -11.72 -0.34
C LEU A 84 -7.65 -10.60 0.41
N ALA A 85 -7.85 -9.49 -0.28
CA ALA A 85 -8.71 -8.38 0.15
C ALA A 85 -10.15 -8.87 0.35
N ALA A 86 -10.80 -8.46 1.45
CA ALA A 86 -12.16 -8.93 1.77
C ALA A 86 -13.19 -8.59 0.66
N ARG A 87 -12.99 -7.46 -0.04
CA ARG A 87 -13.81 -7.09 -1.21
C ARG A 87 -13.77 -8.13 -2.33
N GLN A 88 -12.65 -8.82 -2.52
CA GLN A 88 -12.52 -9.87 -3.55
C GLN A 88 -13.22 -11.16 -3.15
N LEU A 89 -13.33 -11.45 -1.85
CA LEU A 89 -14.04 -12.62 -1.34
C LEU A 89 -15.56 -12.48 -1.53
N HIS A 90 -16.12 -11.28 -1.29
CA HIS A 90 -17.53 -11.00 -1.52
C HIS A 90 -17.91 -10.84 -3.00
N GLY A 91 -16.94 -10.58 -3.88
CA GLY A 91 -17.17 -10.45 -5.33
C GLY A 91 -17.30 -11.78 -6.08
N LYS A 92 -17.01 -12.93 -5.44
CA LYS A 92 -17.10 -14.26 -6.08
C LYS A 92 -18.53 -14.79 -6.24
N THR A 93 -19.52 -14.21 -5.56
CA THR A 93 -20.91 -14.66 -5.60
C THR A 93 -21.77 -13.98 -6.67
N THR A 94 -21.23 -13.01 -7.42
CA THR A 94 -21.95 -12.35 -8.52
C THR A 94 -21.18 -12.50 -9.83
N THR A 95 -21.85 -13.04 -10.86
CA THR A 95 -21.31 -13.30 -12.20
C THR A 95 -20.95 -12.04 -13.01
N ASN A 96 -21.06 -10.84 -12.41
CA ASN A 96 -20.76 -9.56 -13.02
C ASN A 96 -19.73 -8.79 -12.17
N SER A 97 -18.46 -9.20 -12.22
CA SER A 97 -17.40 -8.42 -11.60
C SER A 97 -17.23 -7.10 -12.36
N THR A 98 -17.58 -5.97 -11.73
CA THR A 98 -17.34 -4.65 -12.33
C THR A 98 -15.84 -4.42 -12.48
N PRO A 99 -15.32 -4.04 -13.66
CA PRO A 99 -13.92 -3.67 -13.85
C PRO A 99 -13.50 -2.60 -12.84
N ASP A 100 -12.27 -2.71 -12.34
CA ASP A 100 -11.70 -1.78 -11.35
C ASP A 100 -10.22 -1.54 -11.65
N ILE A 101 -9.64 -0.51 -11.04
CA ILE A 101 -8.21 -0.18 -11.18
C ILE A 101 -7.51 -0.58 -9.89
N ALA A 102 -6.49 -1.43 -9.99
CA ALA A 102 -5.68 -1.84 -8.85
C ALA A 102 -4.35 -1.10 -8.84
N LEU A 103 -3.96 -0.61 -7.66
CA LEU A 103 -2.58 -0.19 -7.41
C LEU A 103 -1.74 -1.44 -7.17
N VAL A 104 -0.75 -1.69 -8.03
CA VAL A 104 0.19 -2.80 -7.87
C VAL A 104 1.51 -2.25 -7.34
N THR A 105 2.01 -2.83 -6.25
CA THR A 105 3.24 -2.35 -5.61
C THR A 105 4.00 -3.50 -4.94
N GLN A 106 5.20 -3.21 -4.47
CA GLN A 106 5.99 -4.13 -3.65
C GLN A 106 6.65 -3.37 -2.49
N CYS A 107 6.98 -4.08 -1.42
CA CYS A 107 7.75 -3.53 -0.31
C CYS A 107 8.47 -4.64 0.46
N SER A 108 9.55 -4.29 1.15
CA SER A 108 10.11 -5.15 2.20
C SER A 108 9.21 -5.13 3.44
N PHE A 109 9.22 -6.19 4.24
CA PHE A 109 8.32 -6.32 5.40
C PHE A 109 8.39 -5.13 6.37
N ASN A 110 9.57 -4.55 6.59
CA ASN A 110 9.80 -3.39 7.45
C ASN A 110 9.12 -2.10 6.94
N HIS A 111 8.68 -2.06 5.68
CA HIS A 111 7.99 -0.92 5.07
C HIS A 111 6.46 -1.11 4.99
N LEU A 112 5.92 -2.22 5.51
CA LEU A 112 4.49 -2.53 5.47
C LEU A 112 3.59 -1.44 6.07
N HIS A 113 4.10 -0.68 7.05
CA HIS A 113 3.37 0.41 7.70
C HIS A 113 2.95 1.53 6.72
N HIS A 114 3.66 1.70 5.59
CA HIS A 114 3.26 2.66 4.54
C HIS A 114 1.96 2.28 3.82
N LEU A 115 1.49 1.04 3.94
CA LEU A 115 0.21 0.62 3.36
C LEU A 115 -0.98 1.33 4.01
N ILE A 116 -0.87 1.78 5.26
CA ILE A 116 -1.96 2.47 5.96
C ILE A 116 -2.31 3.79 5.24
N PRO A 117 -1.39 4.79 5.14
CA PRO A 117 -1.69 6.03 4.44
C PRO A 117 -1.92 5.80 2.93
N LEU A 118 -1.26 4.80 2.33
CA LEU A 118 -1.46 4.47 0.92
C LEU A 118 -2.90 3.99 0.65
N ALA A 119 -3.41 3.06 1.46
CA ALA A 119 -4.76 2.54 1.34
C ALA A 119 -5.82 3.61 1.64
N GLN A 120 -5.55 4.50 2.61
CA GLN A 120 -6.43 5.64 2.92
C GLN A 120 -6.50 6.67 1.80
N ARG A 121 -5.39 6.90 1.07
CA ARG A 121 -5.34 7.86 -0.04
C ARG A 121 -5.86 7.25 -1.34
N TRP A 122 -5.50 5.99 -1.62
CA TRP A 122 -5.94 5.29 -2.82
C TRP A 122 -7.40 4.91 -2.75
N GLN A 123 -7.89 4.39 -1.61
CA GLN A 123 -9.28 3.96 -1.40
C GLN A 123 -9.80 2.94 -2.41
N GLY A 124 -8.90 2.19 -3.07
CA GLY A 124 -9.23 1.15 -4.04
C GLY A 124 -8.40 -0.11 -3.90
N PRO A 125 -8.61 -1.10 -4.78
CA PRO A 125 -7.87 -2.35 -4.73
C PRO A 125 -6.35 -2.11 -4.77
N ILE A 126 -5.62 -2.78 -3.89
CA ILE A 126 -4.16 -2.79 -3.84
C ILE A 126 -3.71 -4.25 -3.90
N SER A 127 -2.75 -4.55 -4.76
CA SER A 127 -2.00 -5.81 -4.76
C SER A 127 -0.57 -5.50 -4.36
N VAL A 128 -0.11 -6.08 -3.25
CA VAL A 128 1.24 -5.85 -2.71
C VAL A 128 2.01 -7.15 -2.58
N SER A 129 3.20 -7.18 -3.18
CA SER A 129 4.19 -8.23 -2.95
C SER A 129 5.12 -7.83 -1.81
N VAL A 130 5.19 -8.65 -0.77
CA VAL A 130 5.98 -8.41 0.43
C VAL A 130 7.23 -9.26 0.37
N PHE A 131 8.40 -8.61 0.29
CA PHE A 131 9.69 -9.28 0.42
C PHE A 131 10.05 -9.44 1.91
N ALA A 132 10.40 -10.65 2.30
CA ALA A 132 10.93 -10.96 3.63
C ALA A 132 12.05 -11.99 3.49
N GLU A 133 13.16 -11.81 4.19
CA GLU A 133 14.17 -12.86 4.32
C GLU A 133 13.59 -14.06 5.07
N ASP A 134 14.22 -15.23 4.96
CA ASP A 134 13.71 -16.47 5.55
C ASP A 134 13.43 -16.37 7.06
N GLN A 135 14.34 -15.74 7.80
CA GLN A 135 14.19 -15.50 9.24
C GLN A 135 13.09 -14.47 9.57
N GLU A 136 12.69 -13.64 8.61
CA GLU A 136 11.74 -12.54 8.80
C GLU A 136 10.31 -12.92 8.39
N VAL A 137 10.11 -14.08 7.74
CA VAL A 137 8.79 -14.52 7.27
C VAL A 137 7.76 -14.52 8.39
N ASN A 138 8.11 -15.01 9.58
CA ASN A 138 7.19 -15.03 10.72
C ASN A 138 6.74 -13.61 11.12
N ASP A 139 7.66 -12.65 11.14
CA ASP A 139 7.37 -11.26 11.49
C ASP A 139 6.61 -10.52 10.39
N ALA A 140 6.83 -10.89 9.13
CA ALA A 140 6.02 -10.44 8.01
C ALA A 140 4.56 -10.94 8.16
N LEU A 141 4.35 -12.22 8.46
CA LEU A 141 3.01 -12.78 8.70
C LEU A 141 2.30 -12.08 9.86
N ARG A 142 3.01 -11.84 10.97
CA ARG A 142 2.49 -11.10 12.13
C ARG A 142 2.08 -9.69 11.74
N SER A 143 2.95 -8.97 11.03
CA SER A 143 2.69 -7.60 10.57
C SER A 143 1.47 -7.53 9.65
N ILE A 144 1.34 -8.46 8.70
CA ILE A 144 0.17 -8.55 7.81
C ILE A 144 -1.10 -8.83 8.61
N ALA A 145 -1.07 -9.77 9.56
CA ALA A 145 -2.22 -10.07 10.41
C ALA A 145 -2.64 -8.84 11.22
N THR A 146 -1.70 -8.13 11.85
CA THR A 146 -1.96 -6.92 12.62
C THR A 146 -2.55 -5.82 11.75
N LEU A 147 -1.97 -5.56 10.57
CA LEU A 147 -2.46 -4.53 9.67
C LEU A 147 -3.90 -4.81 9.20
N ARG A 148 -4.22 -6.06 8.88
CA ARG A 148 -5.58 -6.46 8.47
C ARG A 148 -6.56 -6.43 9.64
N ASN A 149 -6.11 -6.69 10.86
CA ASN A 149 -6.96 -6.60 12.04
C ASN A 149 -7.31 -5.14 12.34
N CYS A 150 -6.27 -4.30 12.44
CA CYS A 150 -6.38 -2.93 12.92
C CYS A 150 -6.92 -1.93 11.88
N TYR A 151 -6.68 -2.15 10.59
CA TYR A 151 -7.04 -1.17 9.56
C TYR A 151 -8.04 -1.76 8.57
N SER A 152 -9.30 -1.37 8.70
CA SER A 152 -10.39 -1.85 7.82
C SER A 152 -10.11 -1.55 6.34
N THR A 153 -9.53 -0.40 6.02
CA THR A 153 -9.15 -0.05 4.64
C THR A 153 -8.10 -1.03 4.08
N VAL A 154 -7.15 -1.49 4.90
CA VAL A 154 -6.18 -2.51 4.50
C VAL A 154 -6.88 -3.85 4.31
N ARG A 155 -7.70 -4.28 5.28
CA ARG A 155 -8.45 -5.54 5.22
C ARG A 155 -9.34 -5.65 3.98
N VAL A 156 -10.03 -4.57 3.64
CA VAL A 156 -11.03 -4.55 2.57
C VAL A 156 -10.39 -4.45 1.19
N ASN A 157 -9.25 -3.75 1.06
CA ASN A 157 -8.71 -3.38 -0.25
C ASN A 157 -7.37 -4.02 -0.61
N VAL A 158 -6.59 -4.49 0.35
CA VAL A 158 -5.21 -4.93 0.11
C VAL A 158 -5.16 -6.46 0.05
N SER A 159 -4.66 -6.97 -1.08
CA SER A 159 -4.26 -8.35 -1.26
C SER A 159 -2.74 -8.47 -1.13
N PHE A 160 -2.30 -9.40 -0.30
CA PHE A 160 -0.90 -9.64 0.03
C PHE A 160 -0.38 -10.89 -0.68
N HIS A 161 0.82 -10.77 -1.21
CA HIS A 161 1.64 -11.83 -1.76
C HIS A 161 2.97 -11.83 -0.98
N LEU A 162 3.61 -12.98 -0.82
CA LEU A 162 4.91 -13.07 -0.15
C LEU A 162 5.97 -13.54 -1.14
N VAL A 163 7.15 -12.93 -1.07
CA VAL A 163 8.36 -13.37 -1.76
C VAL A 163 9.46 -13.50 -0.72
N SER A 164 10.14 -14.62 -0.71
CA SER A 164 11.27 -14.87 0.20
C SER A 164 12.28 -15.77 -0.50
N PRO A 165 13.59 -15.65 -0.20
CA PRO A 165 14.57 -16.59 -0.71
C PRO A 165 14.21 -18.04 -0.36
N LEU A 166 14.73 -19.00 -1.12
CA LEU A 166 14.69 -20.41 -0.73
C LEU A 166 15.86 -20.70 0.20
N SER A 167 15.58 -20.85 1.49
CA SER A 167 16.57 -21.36 2.46
C SER A 167 17.15 -22.70 2.02
N ALA A 168 18.47 -22.77 1.85
CA ALA A 168 19.22 -24.01 1.57
C ALA A 168 19.01 -25.11 2.64
N GLY A 169 18.50 -24.75 3.82
CA GLY A 169 18.31 -25.65 4.96
C GLY A 169 16.93 -26.28 5.12
N GLY A 170 15.93 -25.96 4.29
CA GLY A 170 14.62 -26.65 4.28
C GLY A 170 13.87 -26.73 5.62
N ARG A 171 14.26 -25.94 6.64
CA ARG A 171 13.57 -25.95 7.94
C ARG A 171 12.31 -25.12 7.79
N GLY A 172 11.17 -25.79 7.62
CA GLY A 172 9.87 -25.18 7.88
C GLY A 172 9.90 -24.61 9.30
N GLY A 173 10.03 -23.28 9.41
CA GLY A 173 10.06 -22.61 10.70
C GLY A 173 8.75 -22.87 11.43
N LEU A 174 8.82 -23.07 12.76
CA LEU A 174 7.63 -23.00 13.59
C LEU A 174 7.15 -21.54 13.57
N TYR A 175 6.07 -21.28 12.83
CA TYR A 175 5.40 -19.99 12.83
C TYR A 175 4.52 -19.88 14.08
N SER A 176 4.76 -18.86 14.89
CA SER A 176 4.02 -18.63 16.12
C SER A 176 3.25 -17.32 16.02
N ALA A 177 1.96 -17.38 16.36
CA ALA A 177 1.14 -16.18 16.50
C ALA A 177 1.83 -15.21 17.48
N PRO A 178 1.73 -13.89 17.26
CA PRO A 178 2.28 -12.95 18.23
C PRO A 178 1.40 -12.97 19.49
N PRO A 179 1.96 -12.69 20.68
CA PRO A 179 1.15 -12.56 21.88
C PRO A 179 0.05 -11.50 21.68
N ALA A 180 -1.13 -11.81 22.19
CA ALA A 180 -2.30 -10.95 22.31
C ALA A 180 -2.03 -9.44 22.47
N SER A 181 -1.08 -9.10 23.34
CA SER A 181 -0.68 -7.72 23.67
C SER A 181 -0.08 -6.93 22.50
N LEU A 182 0.42 -7.59 21.45
CA LEU A 182 0.95 -6.95 20.23
C LEU A 182 -0.14 -6.59 19.21
N PHE A 183 -1.37 -7.07 19.36
CA PHE A 183 -2.52 -6.69 18.52
C PHE A 183 -3.30 -5.51 19.10
N ARG A 184 -2.64 -4.61 19.86
CA ARG A 184 -3.28 -3.39 20.33
C ARG A 184 -3.33 -2.39 19.19
N CYS A 185 -4.48 -2.31 18.54
CA CYS A 185 -4.74 -1.30 17.54
C CYS A 185 -4.85 0.06 18.23
N ASP A 186 -4.01 1.03 17.86
CA ASP A 186 -4.31 2.42 18.18
C ASP A 186 -5.60 2.77 17.45
N LEU A 187 -6.68 2.96 18.22
CA LEU A 187 -8.03 3.29 17.76
C LEU A 187 -8.08 4.72 17.19
N ALA A 188 -7.28 5.01 16.18
CA ALA A 188 -7.42 6.18 15.36
C ALA A 188 -7.99 5.75 14.01
N PHE A 189 -9.29 6.02 13.86
CA PHE A 189 -9.99 6.14 12.57
C PHE A 189 -10.55 4.84 11.95
N THR A 190 -11.75 4.46 12.41
CA THR A 190 -12.67 3.59 11.66
C THR A 190 -13.93 4.38 11.31
N SER A 191 -14.01 4.96 10.12
CA SER A 191 -15.26 5.08 9.34
C SER A 191 -15.05 5.97 8.12
N GLY A 192 -15.60 5.50 7.01
CA GLY A 192 -15.56 6.18 5.72
C GLY A 192 -15.87 5.17 4.64
N LEU A 193 -17.16 4.97 4.36
CA LEU A 193 -17.64 4.14 3.27
C LEU A 193 -16.96 4.61 1.96
N GLN A 194 -16.17 3.72 1.36
CA GLN A 194 -15.43 3.98 0.13
C GLN A 194 -16.37 4.30 -1.02
N ARG A 195 -16.38 5.55 -1.47
CA ARG A 195 -16.83 5.86 -2.82
C ARG A 195 -15.65 5.60 -3.76
N ARG A 196 -15.87 4.79 -4.80
CA ARG A 196 -14.98 4.68 -5.96
C ARG A 196 -14.88 6.06 -6.62
N ASN A 197 -13.91 6.86 -6.19
CA ASN A 197 -13.75 8.23 -6.69
C ASN A 197 -12.30 8.49 -7.09
N TYR A 198 -11.69 7.53 -7.80
CA TYR A 198 -10.42 7.79 -8.48
C TYR A 198 -10.74 8.57 -9.76
N ASP A 199 -10.07 9.70 -9.96
CA ASP A 199 -10.26 10.52 -11.17
C ASP A 199 -10.01 9.71 -12.46
N PHE A 200 -9.04 8.78 -12.43
CA PHE A 200 -8.77 7.90 -13.57
C PHE A 200 -9.89 6.87 -13.79
N PHE A 201 -10.58 6.38 -12.75
CA PHE A 201 -11.74 5.50 -12.92
C PHE A 201 -12.90 6.22 -13.60
N ASN A 202 -13.15 7.47 -13.20
CA ASN A 202 -14.16 8.31 -13.82
C ASN A 202 -13.81 8.59 -15.30
N TYR A 203 -12.55 8.92 -15.59
CA TYR A 203 -12.03 9.06 -16.95
C TYR A 203 -12.20 7.76 -17.75
N ALA A 204 -11.78 6.62 -17.21
CA ALA A 204 -11.85 5.32 -17.86
C ALA A 204 -13.28 4.88 -18.17
N THR A 205 -14.20 5.12 -17.22
CA THR A 205 -15.63 4.82 -17.40
C THR A 205 -16.25 5.71 -18.47
N LYS A 206 -16.03 7.03 -18.39
CA LYS A 206 -16.54 8.01 -19.36
C LYS A 206 -16.08 7.71 -20.78
N ASN A 207 -14.83 7.28 -20.94
CA ASN A 207 -14.22 6.95 -22.24
C ASN A 207 -14.35 5.46 -22.61
N ARG A 208 -15.14 4.69 -21.87
CA ARG A 208 -15.42 3.26 -22.14
C ARG A 208 -14.14 2.40 -22.25
N LEU A 209 -13.10 2.76 -21.51
CA LEU A 209 -11.81 2.03 -21.51
C LEU A 209 -11.93 0.61 -20.94
N PHE A 210 -13.02 0.29 -20.25
CA PHE A 210 -13.30 -1.07 -19.79
C PHE A 210 -14.08 -1.92 -20.81
N GLY A 211 -14.51 -1.35 -21.93
CA GLY A 211 -15.28 -2.06 -22.94
C GLY A 211 -14.44 -3.01 -23.81
N GLU A 212 -15.11 -4.01 -24.37
CA GLU A 212 -14.51 -5.02 -25.27
C GLU A 212 -13.88 -4.41 -26.53
N ALA A 213 -14.46 -3.32 -27.05
CA ALA A 213 -13.94 -2.65 -28.24
C ALA A 213 -12.50 -2.11 -28.09
N LEU A 214 -12.07 -1.86 -26.84
CA LEU A 214 -10.72 -1.37 -26.53
C LEU A 214 -9.89 -2.44 -25.81
N ARG A 215 -10.26 -3.72 -25.90
CA ARG A 215 -9.58 -4.84 -25.22
C ARG A 215 -8.12 -4.96 -25.65
N ASP A 216 -7.89 -4.81 -26.96
CA ASP A 216 -6.56 -4.92 -27.58
C ASP A 216 -5.86 -3.56 -27.73
N ASP A 217 -6.42 -2.50 -27.14
CA ASP A 217 -5.78 -1.18 -27.12
C ASP A 217 -4.46 -1.24 -26.34
N LYS A 218 -3.39 -0.79 -26.97
CA LYS A 218 -2.03 -0.81 -26.42
C LYS A 218 -1.60 0.57 -25.92
N THR A 219 -2.49 1.29 -25.25
CA THR A 219 -2.14 2.54 -24.57
C THR A 219 -1.76 2.27 -23.11
N VAL A 220 -0.62 2.81 -22.68
CA VAL A 220 -0.32 2.99 -21.26
C VAL A 220 -0.42 4.47 -20.91
N TRP A 221 -1.03 4.77 -19.77
CA TRP A 221 -1.23 6.14 -19.30
C TRP A 221 -0.13 6.49 -18.30
N VAL A 222 0.83 7.30 -18.74
CA VAL A 222 1.99 7.71 -17.94
C VAL A 222 1.57 8.72 -16.87
N VAL A 223 2.05 8.49 -15.65
CA VAL A 223 1.80 9.31 -14.48
C VAL A 223 3.12 9.91 -14.02
N PRO A 224 3.34 11.24 -14.17
CA PRO A 224 4.54 11.90 -13.68
C PRO A 224 4.75 11.66 -12.17
N ALA A 225 5.99 11.41 -11.78
CA ALA A 225 6.35 11.11 -10.40
C ALA A 225 7.27 12.17 -9.82
N PHE A 226 7.09 12.45 -8.55
CA PHE A 226 7.81 13.49 -7.84
C PHE A 226 8.32 13.00 -6.48
N GLU A 227 9.33 13.68 -5.96
CA GLU A 227 9.81 13.54 -4.60
C GLU A 227 9.44 14.78 -3.80
N VAL A 228 8.94 14.59 -2.58
CA VAL A 228 8.63 15.68 -1.64
C VAL A 228 9.47 15.54 -0.38
N ARG A 229 9.87 16.65 0.25
CA ARG A 229 10.57 16.62 1.54
C ARG A 229 9.79 15.81 2.59
N GLU A 230 10.52 15.11 3.46
CA GLU A 230 9.96 14.20 4.48
C GLU A 230 9.00 14.90 5.46
N THR A 231 9.24 16.18 5.74
CA THR A 231 8.42 16.99 6.66
C THR A 231 7.14 17.54 6.02
N VAL A 232 7.00 17.41 4.70
CA VAL A 232 5.90 18.00 3.93
C VAL A 232 4.86 16.92 3.63
N ALA A 233 3.59 17.26 3.83
CA ALA A 233 2.48 16.38 3.49
C ALA A 233 2.38 16.24 1.95
N PRO A 234 2.20 15.01 1.41
CA PRO A 234 2.04 14.82 -0.03
C PRO A 234 0.83 15.61 -0.58
N PRO A 235 1.00 16.41 -1.65
CA PRO A 235 -0.09 17.21 -2.23
C PRO A 235 -1.21 16.32 -2.77
N ARG A 236 -2.46 16.80 -2.72
CA ARG A 236 -3.63 16.10 -3.27
C ARG A 236 -4.00 16.55 -4.68
N THR A 237 -3.65 17.78 -5.04
CA THR A 237 -4.00 18.39 -6.33
C THR A 237 -2.77 18.88 -7.07
N LYS A 238 -2.85 18.98 -8.41
CA LYS A 238 -1.78 19.56 -9.23
C LYS A 238 -1.46 20.98 -8.78
N THR A 239 -2.48 21.77 -8.44
CA THR A 239 -2.32 23.13 -7.91
C THR A 239 -1.48 23.19 -6.64
N GLU A 240 -1.70 22.27 -5.70
CA GLU A 240 -0.86 22.16 -4.49
C GLU A 240 0.55 21.72 -4.82
N LEU A 241 0.69 20.74 -5.74
CA LEU A 241 1.98 20.24 -6.18
C LEU A 241 2.85 21.35 -6.78
N LEU A 242 2.30 22.15 -7.69
CA LEU A 242 3.02 23.28 -8.32
C LEU A 242 3.47 24.30 -7.26
N LYS A 243 2.62 24.62 -6.28
CA LYS A 243 3.00 25.50 -5.15
C LYS A 243 4.16 24.94 -4.33
N LEU A 244 4.26 23.62 -4.16
CA LEU A 244 5.39 22.98 -3.47
C LEU A 244 6.65 22.98 -4.33
N MET A 245 6.51 22.86 -5.66
CA MET A 245 7.64 23.00 -6.58
C MET A 245 8.22 24.42 -6.55
N ASP A 246 7.37 25.44 -6.60
CA ASP A 246 7.79 26.86 -6.55
C ASP A 246 8.55 27.19 -5.26
N LYS A 247 8.21 26.51 -4.16
CA LYS A 247 8.91 26.62 -2.87
C LYS A 247 10.21 25.82 -2.79
N GLY A 248 10.49 24.95 -3.76
CA GLY A 248 11.63 24.04 -3.72
C GLY A 248 11.48 22.88 -2.73
N ASP A 249 10.23 22.54 -2.34
CA ASP A 249 9.93 21.41 -1.44
C ASP A 249 9.62 20.11 -2.19
N LEU A 250 9.43 20.21 -3.50
CA LEU A 250 9.07 19.10 -4.38
C LEU A 250 9.85 19.20 -5.70
N ARG A 251 10.26 18.06 -6.24
CA ARG A 251 11.00 17.97 -7.50
C ARG A 251 10.62 16.72 -8.29
N PRO A 252 10.87 16.66 -9.62
CA PRO A 252 10.70 15.43 -10.38
C PRO A 252 11.49 14.26 -9.75
N PHE A 253 10.89 13.07 -9.75
CA PHE A 253 11.45 11.88 -9.13
C PHE A 253 12.82 11.56 -9.73
N TYR A 254 13.81 11.21 -8.90
CA TYR A 254 15.16 10.81 -9.34
C TYR A 254 15.90 11.83 -10.22
N ILE A 255 15.47 13.09 -10.31
CA ILE A 255 16.04 14.07 -11.24
C ILE A 255 17.55 14.30 -11.01
N GLU A 256 18.00 14.27 -9.76
CA GLU A 256 19.41 14.43 -9.39
C GLU A 256 20.23 13.14 -9.54
N LEU A 257 19.57 11.99 -9.64
CA LEU A 257 20.23 10.67 -9.65
C LEU A 257 20.31 10.08 -11.05
N CYS A 258 19.25 10.24 -11.83
CA CYS A 258 19.22 9.85 -13.23
C CYS A 258 18.28 10.78 -14.02
N TRP A 259 18.75 11.99 -14.31
CA TRP A 259 18.03 12.93 -15.18
C TRP A 259 17.61 12.30 -16.52
N LYS A 260 18.52 11.53 -17.15
CA LYS A 260 18.24 10.83 -18.43
C LYS A 260 17.06 9.86 -18.33
N CYS A 261 16.91 9.18 -17.19
CA CYS A 261 15.83 8.22 -16.94
C CYS A 261 14.43 8.88 -16.92
N GLN A 262 14.37 10.21 -16.75
CA GLN A 262 13.15 10.92 -16.39
C GLN A 262 12.80 12.04 -17.38
N VAL A 263 13.79 12.58 -18.09
CA VAL A 263 13.61 13.73 -19.01
C VAL A 263 12.52 13.50 -20.06
N HIS A 264 12.33 12.25 -20.52
CA HIS A 264 11.35 11.92 -21.56
C HIS A 264 9.88 12.01 -21.11
N THR A 265 9.62 12.14 -19.81
CA THR A 265 8.27 12.44 -19.29
C THR A 265 7.83 13.88 -19.64
N ASP A 266 8.78 14.77 -19.98
CA ASP A 266 8.56 16.20 -20.26
C ASP A 266 7.79 16.90 -19.13
N TYR A 267 8.46 16.96 -17.97
CA TYR A 267 7.92 17.61 -16.78
C TYR A 267 7.65 19.11 -17.01
N ASP A 268 8.37 19.78 -17.91
CA ASP A 268 8.19 21.21 -18.18
C ASP A 268 6.87 21.47 -18.89
N THR A 269 6.56 20.70 -19.94
CA THR A 269 5.27 20.78 -20.63
C THR A 269 4.13 20.40 -19.67
N TRP A 270 4.31 19.35 -18.86
CA TRP A 270 3.30 18.95 -17.88
C TRP A 270 3.03 20.04 -16.83
N GLN A 271 4.06 20.71 -16.33
CA GLN A 271 3.92 21.79 -15.32
C GLN A 271 3.22 23.03 -15.89
N LYS A 272 3.53 23.40 -17.14
CA LYS A 272 2.95 24.56 -17.81
C LYS A 272 1.47 24.37 -18.17
N GLU A 273 1.02 23.12 -18.33
CA GLU A 273 -0.39 22.82 -18.59
C GLU A 273 -1.26 23.25 -17.39
N PRO A 274 -2.24 24.16 -17.60
CA PRO A 274 -3.09 24.66 -16.52
C PRO A 274 -3.85 23.53 -15.80
N PRO A 275 -3.94 23.55 -14.45
CA PRO A 275 -4.77 22.62 -13.71
C PRO A 275 -6.22 22.68 -14.18
N SER A 276 -6.84 21.51 -14.39
CA SER A 276 -8.21 21.39 -14.85
C SER A 276 -9.00 20.36 -14.03
N PRO A 277 -10.35 20.42 -14.02
CA PRO A 277 -11.16 19.41 -13.35
C PRO A 277 -11.02 18.04 -14.02
N GLY A 278 -10.59 17.03 -13.26
CA GLY A 278 -10.47 15.65 -13.72
C GLY A 278 -9.16 15.33 -14.43
N ILE A 279 -9.08 14.16 -15.05
CA ILE A 279 -7.87 13.64 -15.71
C ILE A 279 -8.16 13.39 -17.19
N SER A 280 -7.20 13.75 -18.04
CA SER A 280 -7.17 13.42 -19.46
C SER A 280 -5.74 13.24 -19.98
N PRO A 281 -5.54 12.54 -21.12
CA PRO A 281 -4.32 12.59 -21.90
C PRO A 281 -3.92 14.03 -22.21
N LEU A 282 -2.62 14.32 -22.06
CA LEU A 282 -2.02 15.60 -22.40
C LEU A 282 -1.25 15.50 -23.73
N PHE A 283 -0.30 14.58 -23.81
CA PHE A 283 0.47 14.28 -25.03
C PHE A 283 0.94 12.82 -25.05
N GLU A 284 1.27 12.33 -26.24
CA GLU A 284 1.93 11.04 -26.44
C GLU A 284 3.45 11.26 -26.47
N VAL A 285 4.19 10.42 -25.75
CA VAL A 285 5.65 10.42 -25.72
C VAL A 285 6.19 9.39 -26.70
N LEU A 286 7.10 9.82 -27.58
CA LEU A 286 7.93 8.89 -28.33
C LEU A 286 9.00 8.32 -27.40
N TRP A 287 8.91 7.01 -27.14
CA TRP A 287 9.83 6.29 -26.27
C TRP A 287 11.31 6.48 -26.66
N LYS A 288 12.18 6.64 -25.66
CA LYS A 288 13.64 6.70 -25.80
C LYS A 288 14.31 6.02 -24.61
N ASP A 289 15.43 5.35 -24.84
CA ASP A 289 16.27 4.75 -23.78
C ASP A 289 17.21 5.81 -23.16
N PRO A 290 17.48 5.76 -21.84
CA PRO A 290 16.74 5.04 -20.81
C PRO A 290 15.54 5.87 -20.34
N TRP A 291 14.33 5.32 -20.36
CA TRP A 291 13.17 5.99 -19.78
C TRP A 291 12.44 5.08 -18.79
N GLU A 292 12.10 5.62 -17.63
CA GLU A 292 11.59 4.87 -16.49
C GLU A 292 10.32 5.53 -15.90
N PRO A 293 9.21 5.58 -16.65
CA PRO A 293 7.96 6.15 -16.19
C PRO A 293 7.21 5.24 -15.21
N PHE A 294 6.32 5.84 -14.43
CA PHE A 294 5.21 5.12 -13.82
C PHE A 294 3.98 5.24 -14.73
N TYR A 295 3.15 4.20 -14.77
CA TYR A 295 1.99 4.19 -15.66
C TYR A 295 0.82 3.39 -15.10
N ILE A 296 -0.35 3.66 -15.65
CA ILE A 296 -1.57 2.86 -15.53
C ILE A 296 -1.73 2.10 -16.85
N ALA A 297 -2.12 0.83 -16.81
CA ALA A 297 -2.33 0.03 -18.01
C ALA A 297 -3.36 -1.08 -17.77
N ARG A 298 -3.81 -1.70 -18.86
CA ARG A 298 -4.45 -3.02 -18.80
C ARG A 298 -3.46 -4.08 -18.33
N ASN A 299 -3.96 -5.19 -17.81
CA ASN A 299 -3.14 -6.33 -17.38
C ASN A 299 -2.57 -7.18 -18.55
N SER A 300 -2.67 -6.71 -19.79
CA SER A 300 -2.09 -7.30 -20.99
C SER A 300 -0.65 -6.86 -21.25
N VAL A 301 -0.11 -5.97 -20.43
CA VAL A 301 1.30 -5.55 -20.51
C VAL A 301 2.24 -6.74 -20.25
N PRO A 302 3.43 -6.75 -20.89
CA PRO A 302 4.45 -7.76 -20.60
C PRO A 302 4.80 -7.78 -19.10
N PHE A 303 5.07 -8.96 -18.55
CA PHE A 303 5.54 -9.10 -17.18
C PHE A 303 6.95 -8.52 -17.02
N TYR A 304 7.31 -8.17 -15.79
CA TYR A 304 8.70 -7.89 -15.45
C TYR A 304 9.54 -9.15 -15.68
N ASP A 305 10.76 -8.97 -16.18
CA ASP A 305 11.73 -10.05 -16.30
C ASP A 305 12.43 -10.26 -14.95
N GLU A 306 12.16 -11.42 -14.34
CA GLU A 306 12.59 -11.78 -12.98
C GLU A 306 14.12 -11.87 -12.82
N ARG A 307 14.88 -11.89 -13.92
CA ARG A 307 16.35 -11.85 -13.88
C ARG A 307 16.87 -10.49 -13.44
N PHE A 308 16.11 -9.40 -13.62
CA PHE A 308 16.50 -8.06 -13.16
C PHE A 308 16.19 -7.89 -11.67
N LYS A 309 17.20 -8.21 -10.85
CA LYS A 309 17.12 -8.13 -9.39
C LYS A 309 17.75 -6.83 -8.88
N GLN A 310 17.22 -6.29 -7.78
CA GLN A 310 17.73 -5.08 -7.13
C GLN A 310 17.74 -3.85 -8.04
N TYR A 311 18.82 -3.05 -8.02
CA TYR A 311 18.87 -1.73 -8.64
C TYR A 311 19.27 -1.74 -10.11
N GLY A 312 18.63 -0.84 -10.87
CA GLY A 312 18.97 -0.56 -12.25
C GLY A 312 18.27 -1.48 -13.26
N PHE A 313 17.89 -0.90 -14.40
CA PHE A 313 17.31 -1.57 -15.57
C PHE A 313 16.03 -2.42 -15.37
N ASN A 314 15.50 -2.55 -14.16
CA ASN A 314 14.28 -3.33 -13.86
C ASN A 314 13.01 -2.77 -14.54
N ARG A 315 12.68 -1.48 -14.37
CA ARG A 315 11.55 -0.83 -15.04
C ARG A 315 11.90 -0.40 -16.46
N ILE A 316 13.16 -0.02 -16.70
CA ILE A 316 13.64 0.32 -18.04
C ILE A 316 13.43 -0.87 -18.99
N SER A 317 13.73 -2.10 -18.56
CA SER A 317 13.54 -3.30 -19.40
C SER A 317 12.08 -3.53 -19.76
N GLN A 318 11.15 -3.43 -18.81
CA GLN A 318 9.72 -3.58 -19.11
C GLN A 318 9.20 -2.47 -20.02
N VAL A 319 9.63 -1.23 -19.83
CA VAL A 319 9.20 -0.09 -20.67
C VAL A 319 9.77 -0.19 -22.09
N CYS A 320 11.01 -0.67 -22.21
CA CYS A 320 11.64 -1.06 -23.47
C CYS A 320 10.84 -2.17 -24.18
N GLU A 321 10.42 -3.21 -23.47
CA GLU A 321 9.59 -4.27 -24.04
C GLU A 321 8.20 -3.76 -24.45
N LEU A 322 7.55 -2.92 -23.64
CA LEU A 322 6.29 -2.26 -24.00
C LEU A 322 6.41 -1.53 -25.34
N HIS A 323 7.47 -0.75 -25.52
CA HIS A 323 7.73 -0.04 -26.78
C HIS A 323 7.83 -1.02 -27.95
N VAL A 324 8.66 -2.07 -27.83
CA VAL A 324 8.85 -3.10 -28.87
C VAL A 324 7.55 -3.87 -29.14
N ALA A 325 6.74 -4.14 -28.13
CA ALA A 325 5.44 -4.80 -28.23
C ALA A 325 4.33 -3.93 -28.85
N GLY A 326 4.63 -2.67 -29.19
CA GLY A 326 3.72 -1.76 -29.91
C GLY A 326 2.91 -0.83 -29.02
N TYR A 327 3.24 -0.72 -27.72
CA TYR A 327 2.52 0.17 -26.81
C TYR A 327 2.82 1.66 -27.07
N LYS A 328 1.84 2.51 -26.77
CA LYS A 328 1.94 3.97 -26.83
C LYS A 328 1.88 4.55 -25.42
N PHE A 329 2.56 5.67 -25.20
CA PHE A 329 2.74 6.24 -23.88
C PHE A 329 2.04 7.60 -23.80
N SER A 330 0.88 7.65 -23.15
CA SER A 330 0.05 8.86 -23.03
C SER A 330 0.22 9.49 -21.65
N VAL A 331 0.88 10.65 -21.55
CA VAL A 331 1.04 11.36 -20.27
C VAL A 331 -0.30 11.97 -19.84
N LEU A 332 -0.68 11.80 -18.58
CA LEU A 332 -1.91 12.35 -18.00
C LEU A 332 -1.69 13.77 -17.44
N ASN A 333 -2.61 14.71 -17.68
CA ASN A 333 -2.44 16.13 -17.35
C ASN A 333 -2.50 16.48 -15.86
N ASN A 334 -3.29 15.77 -15.06
CA ASN A 334 -3.53 16.06 -13.63
C ASN A 334 -3.22 14.88 -12.70
N ALA A 335 -2.85 13.72 -13.25
CA ALA A 335 -2.40 12.57 -12.46
C ALA A 335 -0.94 12.75 -12.06
N PHE A 336 -0.58 12.39 -10.82
CA PHE A 336 0.81 12.35 -10.39
C PHE A 336 1.01 11.38 -9.22
N LEU A 337 2.26 10.93 -9.05
CA LEU A 337 2.73 10.17 -7.89
C LEU A 337 3.70 11.01 -7.06
N VAL A 338 3.73 10.73 -5.77
CA VAL A 338 4.65 11.39 -4.83
C VAL A 338 5.35 10.35 -3.97
N HIS A 339 6.67 10.36 -4.01
CA HIS A 339 7.55 9.69 -3.08
C HIS A 339 7.89 10.64 -1.93
N LYS A 340 7.76 10.17 -0.68
CA LYS A 340 8.11 10.95 0.51
C LYS A 340 9.59 10.76 0.84
N GLY A 341 10.30 11.88 0.99
CA GLY A 341 11.75 11.91 1.11
C GLY A 341 12.44 12.14 -0.23
N LEU A 342 13.48 12.97 -0.21
CA LEU A 342 14.32 13.27 -1.38
C LEU A 342 15.41 12.22 -1.50
N LYS A 343 15.55 11.62 -2.69
CA LYS A 343 16.53 10.56 -2.92
C LYS A 343 17.86 11.19 -3.32
N THR A 344 18.92 10.79 -2.63
CA THR A 344 20.29 11.29 -2.82
C THR A 344 21.25 10.13 -3.04
N ALA A 345 22.46 10.40 -3.51
CA ALA A 345 23.45 9.35 -3.79
C ALA A 345 23.80 8.52 -2.55
N GLY A 346 23.73 9.11 -1.35
CA GLY A 346 23.96 8.40 -0.08
C GLY A 346 22.76 7.59 0.44
N SER A 347 21.62 7.59 -0.27
CA SER A 347 20.39 6.91 0.17
C SER A 347 20.29 5.45 -0.31
N PHE A 348 21.35 4.90 -0.90
CA PHE A 348 21.39 3.56 -1.48
C PHE A 348 22.27 2.60 -0.66
N HIS A 349 22.05 1.30 -0.80
CA HIS A 349 22.93 0.28 -0.20
C HIS A 349 24.28 0.24 -0.93
N SER A 350 25.29 -0.34 -0.25
CA SER A 350 26.69 -0.36 -0.70
C SER A 350 26.88 -0.98 -2.09
N ASP A 351 26.10 -2.02 -2.42
CA ASP A 351 26.28 -2.83 -3.62
C ASP A 351 25.48 -2.31 -4.82
N LYS A 352 24.84 -1.15 -4.71
CA LYS A 352 23.92 -0.62 -5.72
C LYS A 352 24.58 -0.46 -7.09
N ASP A 353 25.85 -0.08 -7.14
CA ASP A 353 26.58 0.05 -8.40
C ASP A 353 26.93 -1.31 -9.02
N LEU A 354 27.17 -2.34 -8.19
CA LEU A 354 27.38 -3.71 -8.65
C LEU A 354 26.09 -4.30 -9.24
N ASP A 355 24.96 -4.09 -8.56
CA ASP A 355 23.63 -4.48 -9.07
C ASP A 355 23.32 -3.81 -10.40
N GLN A 356 23.58 -2.50 -10.49
CA GLN A 356 23.36 -1.73 -11.70
C GLN A 356 24.23 -2.24 -12.86
N GLU A 357 25.49 -2.59 -12.60
CA GLU A 357 26.39 -3.12 -13.62
C GLU A 357 25.97 -4.53 -14.09
N ARG A 358 25.61 -5.43 -13.16
CA ARG A 358 25.04 -6.74 -13.50
C ARG A 358 23.82 -6.60 -14.40
N ASN A 359 22.89 -5.73 -14.00
CA ASN A 359 21.65 -5.50 -14.72
C ASN A 359 21.89 -4.81 -16.07
N ARG A 360 22.94 -3.98 -16.19
CA ARG A 360 23.34 -3.38 -17.48
C ARG A 360 23.81 -4.43 -18.47
N VAL A 361 24.59 -5.41 -18.04
CA VAL A 361 25.04 -6.52 -18.89
C VAL A 361 23.85 -7.38 -19.30
N LEU A 362 23.00 -7.75 -18.35
CA LEU A 362 21.76 -8.49 -18.62
C LEU A 362 20.86 -7.75 -19.62
N PHE A 363 20.72 -6.42 -19.47
CA PHE A 363 19.91 -5.60 -20.38
C PHE A 363 20.37 -5.68 -21.83
N ARG A 364 21.69 -5.79 -22.08
CA ARG A 364 22.20 -5.96 -23.46
C ARG A 364 21.73 -7.26 -24.08
N HIS A 365 21.72 -8.35 -23.32
CA HIS A 365 21.21 -9.64 -23.78
C HIS A 365 19.68 -9.60 -23.98
N PHE A 366 18.97 -9.01 -23.02
CA PHE A 366 17.52 -8.81 -23.10
C PHE A 366 17.09 -8.07 -24.38
N LYS A 367 17.83 -7.02 -24.79
CA LYS A 367 17.54 -6.31 -26.06
C LYS A 367 17.67 -7.20 -27.30
N LEU A 368 18.54 -8.21 -27.28
CA LEU A 368 18.66 -9.18 -28.37
C LEU A 368 17.48 -10.16 -28.36
N GLU A 369 17.15 -10.70 -27.17
CA GLU A 369 16.01 -11.59 -26.98
C GLU A 369 14.68 -10.93 -27.39
N LEU A 370 14.52 -9.63 -27.15
CA LEU A 370 13.34 -8.88 -27.61
C LEU A 370 13.20 -8.87 -29.13
N ARG A 371 14.30 -8.88 -29.89
CA ARG A 371 14.25 -8.95 -31.36
C ARG A 371 13.73 -10.30 -31.83
N GLU A 372 14.08 -11.37 -31.11
CA GLU A 372 13.62 -12.73 -31.40
C GLU A 372 12.16 -12.92 -30.95
N LYS A 373 11.79 -12.36 -29.80
CA LYS A 373 10.43 -12.42 -29.25
C LYS A 373 9.42 -11.63 -30.08
N TYR A 374 9.86 -10.52 -30.70
CA TYR A 374 9.02 -9.62 -31.51
C TYR A 374 9.59 -9.41 -32.92
N PRO A 375 9.66 -10.46 -33.77
CA PRO A 375 10.33 -10.39 -35.06
C PRO A 375 9.66 -9.39 -36.02
N GLU A 376 8.32 -9.33 -35.97
CA GLU A 376 7.49 -8.45 -36.81
C GLU A 376 7.42 -7.01 -36.32
N SER A 377 7.95 -6.71 -35.13
CA SER A 377 7.94 -5.33 -34.65
C SER A 377 8.88 -4.48 -35.50
N SER A 378 8.48 -3.28 -35.90
CA SER A 378 9.38 -2.27 -36.48
C SER A 378 10.10 -1.44 -35.41
N ARG A 379 9.68 -1.57 -34.15
CA ARG A 379 10.21 -0.85 -33.00
C ARG A 379 11.33 -1.64 -32.36
N ARG A 380 12.37 -0.94 -31.92
CA ARG A 380 13.57 -1.55 -31.34
C ARG A 380 13.95 -0.78 -30.10
N CYS A 381 14.45 -1.53 -29.14
CA CYS A 381 15.06 -0.97 -27.96
C CYS A 381 16.53 -0.73 -28.29
N TYR A 382 16.87 0.53 -28.60
CA TYR A 382 18.24 0.92 -28.98
C TYR A 382 19.05 1.31 -27.76
#